data_AF-A0A9E5RS42-F1
#
_entry.id   AF-A0A9E5RS42-F1
#
_cell.length_a   1.000
_cell.length_b   1.000
_cell.length_c   1.000
_cell.angle_alpha   90.00
_cell.angle_beta   90.00
_cell.angle_gamma   90.00
#
_symmetry.space_group_name_H-M   'P 1'
#
loop_
_entity.id
_entity.type
_entity.pdbx_description
1 polymer ?
#
loop_
_entity_poly.entity_id
_entity_poly.type
_entity_poly.pdbx_seq_one_letter_code
_entity_poly.pdbx_strand_id
1 'polypeptide(L)' 'MAELACTVPVPQTPQELEQAIRYYTTNDLSENELFCRWQAIRDASLEQRLPEPETVELAGDDSY' A
#
# COMPACT_ATOMS: atom_id res chain seq x y z
N MET A 1 14.62 23.29 1.74
CA MET A 1 14.16 21.98 2.25
C MET A 1 14.38 21.01 1.11
N ALA A 2 15.33 20.08 1.23
CA ALA A 2 15.57 19.13 0.15
C ALA A 2 14.36 18.20 0.10
N GLU A 3 13.60 18.31 -0.99
CA GLU A 3 12.53 17.39 -1.30
C GLU A 3 13.20 16.03 -1.47
N LEU A 4 13.11 15.18 -0.46
CA LEU A 4 13.47 13.77 -0.56
C LEU A 4 12.44 13.14 -1.51
N ALA A 5 12.64 13.36 -2.81
CA ALA A 5 11.86 12.75 -3.86
C ALA A 5 12.18 11.25 -3.83
N CYS A 6 11.45 10.52 -2.99
CA CYS A 6 11.54 9.08 -2.91
C CYS A 6 11.14 8.49 -4.26
N THR A 7 12.12 7.98 -5.01
CA THR A 7 11.92 7.35 -6.33
C THR A 7 11.42 5.90 -6.23
N VAL A 8 10.98 5.46 -5.06
CA VAL A 8 10.52 4.08 -4.83
C VAL A 8 9.09 3.97 -5.36
N PRO A 9 8.82 3.06 -6.32
CA PRO A 9 7.47 2.86 -6.83
C PRO A 9 6.56 2.27 -5.75
N VAL A 10 5.33 2.77 -5.68
CA VAL A 10 4.28 2.27 -4.77
C VAL A 10 3.76 0.93 -5.32
N PRO A 11 3.76 -0.16 -4.52
CA PRO A 11 3.17 -1.43 -4.92
C PRO A 11 1.68 -1.28 -5.25
N GLN A 12 1.23 -1.75 -6.41
CA GLN A 12 -0.18 -1.62 -6.80
C GLN A 12 -0.97 -2.90 -6.58
N THR A 13 -0.28 -4.03 -6.50
CA THR A 13 -0.90 -5.35 -6.29
C THR A 13 -0.53 -5.93 -4.92
N PRO A 14 -1.35 -6.84 -4.36
CA PRO A 14 -1.04 -7.51 -3.11
C PRO A 14 0.25 -8.33 -3.19
N GLN A 15 0.55 -8.93 -4.35
CA GLN A 15 1.79 -9.69 -4.55
C GLN A 15 3.03 -8.78 -4.52
N GLU A 16 2.96 -7.60 -5.14
CA GLU A 16 4.04 -6.60 -5.10
C GLU A 16 4.22 -6.04 -3.69
N LEU A 17 3.13 -5.86 -2.94
CA LEU A 17 3.17 -5.39 -1.55
C LEU A 17 3.90 -6.41 -0.66
N GLU A 18 3.56 -7.69 -0.77
CA GLU A 18 4.26 -8.76 -0.04
C GLU A 18 5.74 -8.83 -0.41
N GLN A 19 6.07 -8.66 -1.69
CA GLN A 19 7.45 -8.63 -2.15
C GLN A 19 8.21 -7.42 -1.60
N ALA A 20 7.58 -6.24 -1.56
CA ALA A 20 8.15 -5.02 -0.98
C ALA A 20 8.40 -5.17 0.52
N ILE A 21 7.47 -5.78 1.26
CA ILE A 21 7.62 -6.06 2.70
C ILE A 21 8.78 -7.02 2.95
N ARG A 22 8.87 -8.12 2.18
CA ARG A 22 9.99 -9.07 2.29
C ARG A 22 11.32 -8.39 1.98
N TYR A 23 11.37 -7.56 0.96
CA TYR A 23 12.58 -6.83 0.60
C TYR A 23 12.99 -5.86 1.71
N TYR A 24 12.04 -5.13 2.28
CA TYR A 24 12.24 -4.21 3.39
C TYR A 24 12.79 -4.88 4.65
N THR A 25 12.38 -6.12 4.95
CA THR A 25 12.83 -6.83 6.16
C THR A 25 14.13 -7.62 6.00
N THR A 26 14.51 -7.96 4.76
CA THR A 26 15.68 -8.82 4.49
C THR A 26 16.90 -8.08 3.98
N ASN A 27 16.74 -6.88 3.42
CA ASN A 27 17.85 -6.10 2.88
C ASN A 27 18.32 -5.08 3.91
N ASP A 28 19.64 -4.93 3.99
CA ASP A 28 20.28 -3.85 4.74
C ASP A 28 20.15 -2.57 3.89
N LEU A 29 19.15 -1.76 4.22
CA LEU A 29 18.78 -0.56 3.48
C LEU A 29 19.33 0.68 4.18
N SER A 30 19.73 1.67 3.40
CA SER A 30 20.13 2.97 3.97
C SER A 30 18.92 3.67 4.61
N GLU A 31 19.16 4.57 5.58
CA GLU A 31 18.10 5.25 6.34
C GLU A 31 17.05 5.93 5.44
N ASN A 32 17.50 6.55 4.34
CA ASN A 32 16.61 7.18 3.37
C ASN A 32 15.79 6.15 2.57
N GLU A 33 16.38 5.02 2.19
CA GLU A 33 15.67 3.95 1.49
C GLU A 33 14.66 3.24 2.38
N LEU A 34 14.98 3.06 3.66
CA LEU A 34 14.04 2.55 4.65
C LEU A 34 12.81 3.46 4.72
N PHE A 35 13.02 4.76 4.89
CA PHE A 35 11.93 5.72 4.95
C PHE A 35 11.07 5.69 3.67
N CYS A 36 11.70 5.75 2.49
CA CYS A 36 11.00 5.73 1.22
C CYS A 36 10.22 4.43 0.98
N ARG A 37 10.81 3.27 1.30
CA ARG A 37 10.15 1.97 1.12
C ARG A 37 9.02 1.76 2.12
N TRP A 38 9.20 2.21 3.36
CA TRP A 38 8.13 2.18 4.35
C TRP A 38 6.94 3.03 3.91
N GLN A 39 7.20 4.25 3.39
CA GLN A 39 6.14 5.12 2.88
C GLN A 39 5.39 4.45 1.71
N ALA A 40 6.12 3.88 0.75
CA ALA A 40 5.51 3.16 -0.37
C ALA A 40 4.65 1.96 0.06
N ILE A 41 5.13 1.15 1.02
CA ILE A 41 4.38 0.02 1.59
C ILE A 41 3.12 0.53 2.30
N ARG A 42 3.23 1.62 3.06
CA ARG A 42 2.11 2.22 3.79
C ARG A 42 1.04 2.72 2.83
N ASP A 43 1.43 3.47 1.80
CA ASP A 43 0.50 4.05 0.83
C ASP A 43 -0.22 2.94 0.05
N ALA A 44 0.53 1.94 -0.44
CA ALA A 44 -0.05 0.74 -1.06
C ALA A 44 -1.01 -0.02 -0.14
N SER A 45 -0.67 -0.16 1.16
CA SER A 45 -1.53 -0.85 2.12
C SER A 45 -2.84 -0.10 2.39
N LEU A 46 -2.82 1.23 2.28
CA LEU A 46 -4.03 2.06 2.43
C LEU A 46 -4.90 1.95 1.18
N GLU A 47 -4.31 2.01 -0.01
CA GLU A 47 -5.02 1.91 -1.29
C GLU A 47 -5.64 0.52 -1.50
N GLN A 48 -4.88 -0.56 -1.24
CA GLN A 48 -5.35 -1.94 -1.38
C GLN A 48 -6.40 -2.33 -0.33
N ARG A 49 -6.50 -1.59 0.78
CA ARG A 49 -7.50 -1.82 1.84
C ARG A 49 -8.81 -1.11 1.56
N LEU A 50 -8.89 -0.22 0.57
CA LEU A 50 -10.18 0.14 0.00
C LEU A 50 -10.58 -1.01 -0.93
N PRO A 51 -11.56 -1.87 -0.56
CA PRO A 51 -12.39 -2.39 -1.62
C PRO A 51 -12.92 -1.16 -2.36
N GLU A 52 -12.91 -1.21 -3.69
CA GLU A 52 -13.75 -0.31 -4.47
C GLU A 52 -15.12 -0.23 -3.77
N PRO A 53 -15.82 0.91 -3.75
CA PRO A 53 -17.26 0.87 -3.54
C PRO A 53 -17.84 0.15 -4.76
N GLU A 54 -17.65 -1.17 -4.86
CA GLU A 54 -18.66 -2.05 -5.38
C GLU A 54 -19.92 -1.58 -4.67
N THR A 55 -20.87 -1.11 -5.47
CA THR A 55 -22.26 -0.98 -5.10
C THR A 55 -22.66 -2.26 -4.38
N VAL A 56 -22.48 -2.29 -3.07
CA VAL A 56 -23.10 -3.26 -2.19
C VAL A 56 -24.57 -2.89 -2.28
N GLU A 57 -25.27 -3.46 -3.26
CA GLU A 57 -26.71 -3.59 -3.21
C GLU A 57 -27.00 -4.28 -1.88
N LEU A 58 -27.41 -3.48 -0.90
CA LEU A 58 -27.93 -3.95 0.36
C LEU A 58 -29.22 -4.70 0.03
N ALA A 59 -29.10 -6.01 -0.22
CA ALA A 59 -30.23 -6.92 -0.31
C ALA A 59 -30.83 -7.07 1.09
N GLY A 60 -31.68 -6.12 1.45
CA GLY A 60 -32.34 -6.03 2.74
C GLY A 60 -33.24 -4.81 2.81
N ASP A 61 -33.96 -4.52 1.73
CA ASP A 61 -35.13 -3.64 1.83
C ASP A 61 -36.28 -4.50 2.38
N ASP A 62 -36.56 -4.28 3.66
CA ASP A 62 -37.66 -4.91 4.39
C ASP A 62 -38.98 -4.74 3.61
N SER A 63 -39.50 -5.85 3.09
CA SER A 63 -40.91 -5.96 2.71
C SER A 63 -41.47 -7.28 3.22
N TYR A 64 -42.02 -7.26 4.44
CA TYR A 64 -43.45 -7.51 4.71
C TYR A 64 -43.81 -7.24 6.18
#